data_AF-E3EIJ1-F1
#
_entry.id   AF-E3EIJ1-F1
#
_cell.length_a   1.000
_cell.length_b   1.000
_cell.length_c   1.000
_cell.angle_alpha   90.00
_cell.angle_beta   90.00
_cell.angle_gamma   90.00
#
_symmetry.space_group_name_H-M   'P 1'
#
loop_
_entity.id
_entity.type
_entity.pdbx_description
1 polymer ?
#
loop_
_entity_poly.entity_id
_entity_poly.type
_entity_poly.pdbx_seq_one_letter_code
_entity_poly.pdbx_strand_id
1 'polypeptide(L)'
;MLNISPEATGIRNDMQIILNTVERRNEYVSRIVNVNGESRFLLLHQMKDEYLQHDQLTDEKFMYLCAVNPVEALTLYFLQSIDIIMYWEWANANGTAEKAIQYKREEPLLPFIQVIERAEDESRGIVSGF
;
A
#
# COMPACT_ATOMS: atom_id res chain seq x y z
N MET A 1 -17.26 -25.04 8.96
CA MET A 1 -16.44 -23.83 8.79
C MET A 1 -15.20 -24.24 8.00
N LEU A 2 -14.92 -23.59 6.87
CA LEU A 2 -13.65 -23.79 6.16
C LEU A 2 -12.53 -23.23 7.05
N ASN A 3 -11.55 -24.05 7.40
CA ASN A 3 -10.41 -23.63 8.19
C ASN A 3 -9.44 -22.88 7.26
N ILE A 4 -9.63 -21.56 7.15
CA ILE A 4 -8.80 -20.70 6.29
C ILE A 4 -7.54 -20.35 7.07
N SER A 5 -6.36 -20.64 6.52
CA SER A 5 -5.11 -20.30 7.18
C SER A 5 -4.90 -18.77 7.21
N PRO A 6 -4.12 -18.25 8.18
CA PRO A 6 -3.72 -16.85 8.19
C PRO A 6 -3.05 -16.41 6.87
N GLU A 7 -2.23 -17.27 6.25
CA GLU A 7 -1.61 -16.93 4.96
C GLU A 7 -2.65 -16.78 3.84
N ALA A 8 -3.65 -17.66 3.79
CA ALA A 8 -4.73 -17.57 2.81
C ALA A 8 -5.57 -16.30 3.01
N THR A 9 -5.70 -15.82 4.26
CA THR A 9 -6.36 -14.56 4.58
C THR A 9 -5.52 -13.36 4.12
N GLY A 10 -4.20 -13.40 4.34
CA GLY A 10 -3.28 -12.37 3.86
C GLY A 10 -3.32 -12.22 2.35
N ILE A 11 -3.16 -13.33 1.61
CA ILE A 11 -3.24 -13.34 0.14
C ILE A 11 -4.57 -12.78 -0.35
N ARG A 12 -5.68 -13.12 0.31
CA ARG A 12 -7.00 -12.59 -0.04
C ARG A 12 -7.08 -11.08 0.12
N ASN A 13 -6.57 -10.54 1.23
CA ASN A 13 -6.59 -9.10 1.48
C ASN A 13 -5.71 -8.36 0.47
N ASP A 14 -4.51 -8.87 0.20
CA ASP A 14 -3.62 -8.31 -0.82
C ASP A 14 -4.27 -8.31 -2.20
N MET A 15 -4.96 -9.40 -2.57
CA MET A 15 -5.70 -9.46 -3.83
C MET A 15 -6.79 -8.39 -3.92
N GLN A 16 -7.54 -8.14 -2.85
CA GLN A 16 -8.59 -7.13 -2.84
C GLN A 16 -8.03 -5.71 -2.98
N ILE A 17 -6.88 -5.44 -2.37
CA ILE A 17 -6.24 -4.12 -2.37
C ILE A 17 -5.52 -3.85 -3.70
N ILE A 18 -4.74 -4.81 -4.18
CA ILE A 18 -3.90 -4.65 -5.38
C ILE A 18 -4.76 -4.75 -6.64
N LEU A 19 -5.72 -5.69 -6.68
CA LEU A 19 -6.61 -5.92 -7.83
C LEU A 19 -7.95 -5.16 -7.66
N ASN A 20 -7.87 -3.93 -7.18
CA ASN A 20 -9.03 -3.10 -6.83
C ASN A 20 -9.82 -2.56 -8.04
N THR A 21 -9.33 -2.71 -9.27
CA THR A 21 -10.05 -2.34 -10.50
C THR A 21 -10.34 -3.54 -11.39
N VAL A 22 -11.21 -3.37 -12.40
CA VAL A 22 -11.49 -4.43 -13.39
C VAL A 22 -10.25 -4.68 -14.25
N GLU A 23 -9.55 -3.61 -14.62
CA GLU A 23 -8.36 -3.63 -15.46
C GLU A 23 -7.25 -4.45 -14.80
N ARG A 24 -6.96 -4.18 -13.52
CA ARG A 24 -5.93 -4.88 -12.75
C ARG A 24 -6.26 -6.37 -12.55
N ARG A 25 -7.54 -6.69 -12.37
CA ARG A 25 -8.02 -8.09 -12.29
C ARG A 25 -7.84 -8.81 -13.62
N ASN A 26 -8.22 -8.18 -14.73
CA ASN A 26 -8.06 -8.75 -16.07
C ASN A 26 -6.59 -9.00 -16.40
N GLU A 27 -5.72 -8.07 -16.04
CA GLU A 27 -4.28 -8.20 -16.19
C GLU A 27 -3.70 -9.34 -15.35
N TYR A 28 -4.15 -9.49 -14.10
CA TYR A 28 -3.73 -10.60 -13.26
C TYR A 28 -4.13 -11.95 -13.88
N VAL A 29 -5.36 -12.05 -14.38
CA VAL A 29 -5.87 -13.26 -15.05
C VAL A 29 -5.14 -13.55 -16.36
N SER A 30 -4.67 -12.53 -17.10
CA SER A 30 -3.92 -12.75 -18.34
C SER A 30 -2.47 -13.17 -18.09
N ARG A 31 -1.88 -12.75 -16.97
CA ARG A 31 -0.48 -13.04 -16.60
C ARG A 31 -0.31 -14.32 -15.78
N ILE A 32 -1.34 -14.81 -15.10
CA ILE A 32 -1.24 -16.01 -14.26
C ILE A 32 -1.10 -17.29 -15.10
N VAL A 33 0.08 -17.90 -15.07
CA VAL A 33 0.36 -19.17 -15.74
C VAL A 33 0.20 -20.36 -14.78
N ASN A 34 0.60 -20.19 -13.52
CA ASN A 34 0.55 -21.24 -12.50
C ASN A 34 -0.30 -20.78 -11.31
N VAL A 35 -1.32 -21.57 -10.97
CA VAL A 35 -2.34 -21.22 -9.97
C VAL A 35 -1.98 -21.66 -8.54
N ASN A 36 -0.76 -22.18 -8.31
CA ASN A 36 -0.32 -22.50 -6.96
C ASN A 36 -0.19 -21.22 -6.08
N GLY A 37 -0.16 -21.38 -4.76
CA GLY A 37 -0.13 -20.26 -3.81
C GLY A 37 1.07 -19.33 -3.98
N GLU A 38 2.26 -19.88 -4.14
CA GLU A 38 3.52 -19.13 -4.24
C GLU A 38 3.59 -18.30 -5.53
N SER A 39 3.28 -18.91 -6.68
CA SER A 39 3.26 -18.20 -7.96
C SER A 39 2.21 -17.08 -7.98
N ARG A 40 1.05 -17.29 -7.34
CA ARG A 40 0.02 -16.26 -7.19
C ARG A 40 0.51 -15.09 -6.34
N PHE A 41 1.20 -15.38 -5.24
CA PHE A 41 1.75 -14.37 -4.34
C PHE A 41 2.85 -13.56 -5.02
N LEU A 42 3.80 -14.23 -5.68
CA LEU A 42 4.89 -13.56 -6.43
C LEU A 42 4.35 -12.64 -7.52
N LEU A 43 3.40 -13.11 -8.34
CA LEU A 43 2.79 -12.29 -9.39
C LEU A 43 2.06 -11.08 -8.80
N LEU A 44 1.33 -11.27 -7.70
CA LEU A 44 0.59 -10.20 -7.05
C LEU A 44 1.53 -9.09 -6.52
N HIS A 45 2.63 -9.48 -5.88
CA HIS A 45 3.66 -8.54 -5.42
C HIS A 45 4.37 -7.83 -6.56
N GLN A 46 4.72 -8.55 -7.63
CA GLN A 46 5.30 -7.94 -8.82
C GLN A 46 4.36 -6.87 -9.41
N MET A 47 3.07 -7.21 -9.57
CA MET A 47 2.08 -6.27 -10.10
C MET A 47 1.86 -5.07 -9.17
N LYS A 48 1.89 -5.27 -7.84
CA LYS A 48 1.86 -4.17 -6.88
C LYS A 48 2.99 -3.17 -7.16
N ASP A 49 4.21 -3.66 -7.32
CA ASP A 49 5.38 -2.81 -7.52
C ASP A 49 5.29 -2.06 -8.87
N GLU A 50 4.85 -2.75 -9.93
CA GLU A 50 4.58 -2.13 -11.24
C GLU A 50 3.53 -1.00 -11.13
N TYR A 51 2.42 -1.24 -10.41
CA TYR A 51 1.40 -0.23 -10.20
C TYR A 51 1.89 0.94 -9.37
N LEU A 52 2.68 0.71 -8.32
CA LEU A 52 3.24 1.78 -7.51
C LEU A 52 4.24 2.65 -8.31
N GLN A 53 4.91 2.09 -9.31
CA GLN A 53 5.89 2.81 -10.13
C GLN A 53 5.29 3.53 -11.35
N HIS A 54 4.24 2.97 -11.95
CA HIS A 54 3.77 3.40 -13.27
C HIS A 54 2.27 3.73 -13.35
N ASP A 55 1.45 3.20 -12.44
CA ASP A 55 -0.01 3.38 -12.43
C ASP A 55 -0.49 3.73 -11.02
N GLN A 56 0.25 4.63 -10.36
CA GLN A 56 -0.08 5.03 -9.00
C GLN A 56 -1.32 5.93 -9.03
N LEU A 57 -2.15 5.82 -7.99
CA LEU A 57 -3.24 6.76 -7.75
C LEU A 57 -2.68 8.20 -7.75
N THR A 58 -3.25 9.07 -8.56
CA THR A 58 -2.79 10.47 -8.66
C THR A 58 -2.87 11.18 -7.31
N ASP A 59 -1.90 12.04 -7.01
CA ASP A 59 -1.84 12.83 -5.77
C ASP A 59 -3.14 13.61 -5.49
N GLU A 60 -3.75 14.21 -6.51
CA GLU A 60 -5.02 14.95 -6.36
C GLU A 60 -6.17 14.03 -5.89
N LYS A 61 -6.28 12.85 -6.50
CA LYS A 61 -7.28 11.86 -6.12
C LYS A 61 -7.00 11.31 -4.72
N PHE A 62 -5.74 11.08 -4.38
CA PHE A 62 -5.34 10.66 -3.05
C PHE A 62 -5.73 11.70 -1.99
N MET A 63 -5.40 12.98 -2.19
CA MET A 63 -5.78 14.09 -1.31
C MET A 63 -7.30 14.15 -1.11
N TYR A 64 -8.07 14.01 -2.18
CA TYR A 64 -9.53 13.97 -2.10
C TYR A 64 -10.03 12.80 -1.23
N LEU A 65 -9.47 11.60 -1.40
CA LEU A 65 -9.84 10.44 -0.59
C LEU A 65 -9.44 10.62 0.87
N CYS A 66 -8.28 11.23 1.16
CA CYS A 66 -7.83 11.50 2.52
C CYS A 66 -8.80 12.38 3.31
N ALA A 67 -9.46 13.33 2.64
CA ALA A 67 -10.46 14.20 3.26
C ALA A 67 -11.75 13.45 3.68
N VAL A 68 -12.05 12.31 3.03
CA VAL A 68 -13.27 11.52 3.30
C VAL A 68 -12.98 10.34 4.22
N ASN A 69 -11.92 9.58 3.94
CA ASN A 69 -11.48 8.43 4.73
C ASN A 69 -9.97 8.24 4.58
N PRO A 70 -9.15 8.72 5.53
CA PRO A 70 -7.70 8.67 5.41
C PRO A 70 -7.13 7.24 5.47
N VAL A 71 -7.77 6.31 6.18
CA VAL A 71 -7.33 4.91 6.27
C VAL A 71 -7.48 4.22 4.91
N GLU A 72 -8.64 4.38 4.27
CA GLU A 72 -8.90 3.83 2.94
C GLU A 72 -8.00 4.50 1.89
N ALA A 73 -7.83 5.82 1.97
CA ALA A 73 -6.96 6.55 1.06
C ALA A 73 -5.52 6.03 1.12
N LEU A 74 -4.97 5.85 2.33
CA LEU A 74 -3.63 5.29 2.51
C LEU A 74 -3.56 3.85 2.00
N THR A 75 -4.57 3.02 2.29
CA THR A 75 -4.62 1.63 1.81
C THR A 75 -4.51 1.56 0.29
N LEU A 76 -5.28 2.40 -0.42
CA LEU A 76 -5.29 2.46 -1.88
C LEU A 76 -4.00 3.09 -2.45
N TYR A 77 -3.42 4.07 -1.75
CA TYR A 77 -2.22 4.77 -2.22
C TYR A 77 -0.94 3.95 -2.03
N PHE A 78 -0.85 3.17 -0.96
CA PHE A 78 0.29 2.30 -0.66
C PHE A 78 0.11 0.87 -1.17
N LEU A 79 -1.09 0.51 -1.62
CA LEU A 79 -1.51 -0.85 -1.97
C LEU A 79 -1.14 -1.86 -0.86
N GLN A 80 -1.40 -1.47 0.39
CA GLN A 80 -1.10 -2.23 1.60
C GLN A 80 -2.31 -2.19 2.54
N SER A 81 -2.50 -3.27 3.31
CA SER A 81 -3.53 -3.31 4.34
C SER A 81 -3.15 -2.36 5.47
N ILE A 82 -3.82 -1.20 5.55
CA ILE A 82 -3.61 -0.22 6.59
C ILE A 82 -4.85 -0.19 7.47
N ASP A 83 -4.65 -0.45 8.76
CA ASP A 83 -5.71 -0.37 9.75
C ASP A 83 -5.69 0.97 10.51
N ILE A 84 -6.68 1.15 11.38
CA ILE A 84 -6.85 2.36 12.17
C ILE A 84 -5.69 2.58 13.15
N ILE A 85 -5.00 1.53 13.60
CA ILE A 85 -3.89 1.63 14.55
C ILE A 85 -2.68 2.21 13.82
N MET A 86 -2.33 1.65 12.65
CA MET A 86 -1.25 2.18 11.81
C MET A 86 -1.51 3.63 11.40
N TYR A 87 -2.77 3.98 11.11
CA TYR A 87 -3.12 5.37 10.82
C TYR A 87 -2.87 6.31 12.01
N TRP A 88 -3.18 5.89 13.24
CA TRP A 88 -2.91 6.71 14.42
C TRP A 88 -1.42 6.84 14.71
N GLU A 89 -0.62 5.79 14.50
CA GLU A 89 0.84 5.86 14.56
C GLU A 89 1.38 6.91 13.57
N TRP A 90 0.93 6.84 12.32
CA TRP A 90 1.23 7.84 11.29
C TRP A 90 0.85 9.26 11.71
N ALA A 91 -0.38 9.47 12.18
CA ALA A 91 -0.86 10.78 12.60
C ALA A 91 -0.07 11.35 13.79
N ASN A 92 0.28 10.49 14.76
CA ASN A 92 1.08 10.85 15.92
C ASN A 92 2.54 11.18 15.56
N ALA A 93 3.06 10.63 14.47
CA ALA A 93 4.35 10.96 13.88
C ALA A 93 4.33 12.26 13.05
N ASN A 94 3.32 13.13 13.23
CA ASN A 94 3.06 14.31 12.39
C ASN A 94 2.92 13.95 10.89
N GLY A 95 2.34 12.79 10.61
CA GLY A 95 2.07 12.34 9.26
C GLY A 95 0.91 13.09 8.60
N THR A 96 1.10 13.52 7.36
CA THR A 96 0.07 14.20 6.55
C THR A 96 0.00 13.63 5.15
N ALA A 97 -1.10 13.86 4.42
CA ALA A 97 -1.20 13.38 3.05
C ALA A 97 -0.09 13.96 2.15
N GLU A 98 0.32 15.21 2.38
CA GLU A 98 1.43 15.86 1.68
C GLU A 98 2.78 15.15 1.94
N LYS A 99 3.05 14.74 3.18
CA LYS A 99 4.24 13.95 3.51
C LYS A 99 4.21 12.58 2.84
N ALA A 100 3.06 11.90 2.86
CA ALA A 100 2.91 10.62 2.17
C ALA A 100 3.18 10.76 0.66
N ILE A 101 2.70 11.84 0.03
CA ILE A 101 3.01 12.16 -1.37
C ILE A 101 4.51 12.39 -1.55
N GLN A 102 5.11 13.23 -0.70
CA GLN A 102 6.54 13.53 -0.78
C GLN A 102 7.38 12.25 -0.72
N TYR A 103 7.20 11.43 0.31
CA TYR A 103 7.99 10.21 0.47
C TYR A 103 7.78 9.22 -0.68
N LYS A 104 6.57 9.12 -1.23
CA LYS A 104 6.30 8.24 -2.37
C LYS A 104 6.90 8.75 -3.67
N ARG A 105 7.03 10.06 -3.86
CA ARG A 105 7.74 10.63 -5.01
C ARG A 105 9.24 10.37 -4.93
N GLU A 106 9.80 10.38 -3.72
CA GLU A 106 11.21 10.08 -3.49
C GLU A 106 11.50 8.57 -3.63
N GLU A 107 10.66 7.74 -3.04
CA GLU A 107 10.78 6.28 -3.08
C GLU A 107 9.40 5.62 -3.29
N PRO A 108 9.03 5.31 -4.55
CA PRO A 108 7.70 4.77 -4.88
C PRO A 108 7.38 3.43 -4.22
N LEU A 109 8.41 2.63 -3.89
CA LEU A 109 8.22 1.32 -3.26
C LEU A 109 8.27 1.36 -1.73
N LEU A 110 8.40 2.55 -1.13
CA LEU A 110 8.52 2.70 0.32
C LEU A 110 7.30 2.10 1.04
N PRO A 111 7.50 1.08 1.90
CA PRO A 111 6.43 0.49 2.69
C PRO A 111 5.82 1.48 3.68
N PHE A 112 4.53 1.31 4.02
CA PHE A 112 3.87 2.28 4.90
C PHE A 112 4.46 2.32 6.31
N ILE A 113 4.97 1.19 6.82
CA ILE A 113 5.67 1.17 8.10
C ILE A 113 6.94 2.05 8.08
N GLN A 114 7.70 2.01 6.99
CA GLN A 114 8.91 2.85 6.84
C GLN A 114 8.56 4.32 6.64
N VAL A 115 7.39 4.62 6.04
CA VAL A 115 6.84 5.98 6.00
C VAL A 115 6.59 6.51 7.41
N ILE A 116 6.02 5.70 8.30
CA ILE A 116 5.80 6.07 9.71
C ILE A 116 7.14 6.30 10.41
N GLU A 117 8.06 5.34 10.31
CA GLU A 117 9.40 5.43 10.93
C GLU A 117 10.13 6.70 10.48
N ARG A 118 10.08 7.01 9.18
CA ARG A 118 10.68 8.23 8.64
C ARG A 118 10.05 9.50 9.20
N ALA A 119 8.72 9.55 9.30
CA ALA A 119 8.05 10.71 9.89
C ALA A 119 8.33 10.86 11.38
N GLU A 120 8.47 9.75 12.11
CA GLU A 120 8.89 9.76 13.51
C GLU A 120 10.30 10.34 13.66
N ASP A 121 11.25 9.88 12.85
CA ASP A 121 12.63 10.39 12.84
C ASP A 121 12.66 11.89 12.57
N GLU A 122 11.93 12.35 11.54
CA GLU A 122 11.80 13.78 11.23
C GLU A 122 11.16 14.57 12.39
N SER A 123 10.12 14.03 13.04
CA SER A 123 9.46 14.70 14.19
C SER A 123 10.37 14.85 15.41
N ARG A 124 11.32 13.91 15.58
CA ARG A 124 12.32 13.91 16.66
C ARG A 124 13.56 14.74 16.28
N GLY A 125 13.62 15.31 15.08
CA GLY A 125 14.78 16.02 14.57
C GLY A 125 15.98 15.11 14.28
N ILE A 126 15.74 13.82 14.15
CA ILE A 126 16.74 12.83 13.77
C ILE A 126 16.81 12.85 12.24
N VAL A 127 17.86 13.44 11.69
CA VAL A 127 18.13 13.33 10.25
C VAL A 127 18.69 11.94 10.01
N SER A 128 17.83 11.00 9.62
CA SER A 128 18.25 9.69 9.14
C SER A 128 18.91 9.87 7.78
N GLY A 129 20.24 9.87 7.77
CA GLY A 129 21.03 9.76 6.55
C GLY A 129 21.11 8.29 6.16
N PHE A 130 20.40 7.92 5.10
CA PHE A 130 20.67 6.72 4.31
C PHE A 130 21.26 7.13 2.97
#